data_AF-A0A8X7ND18-F1
#
_entry.id   AF-A0A8X7ND18-F1
#
_cell.length_a   1.000
_cell.length_b   1.000
_cell.length_c   1.000
_cell.angle_alpha   90.00
_cell.angle_beta   90.00
_cell.angle_gamma   90.00
#
_symmetry.space_group_name_H-M   'P 1'
#
loop_
_entity.id
_entity.type
_entity.pdbx_description
1 polymer ?
#
loop_
_entity_poly.entity_id
_entity_poly.type
_entity_poly.pdbx_seq_one_letter_code
_entity_poly.pdbx_strand_id
1 'polypeptide(L)'
;MSFNTEHFKCLLCSRSLESLAVLCQPCTEISQLASPTFIPLGPEDDSKLYSLIKADFTASWLHHTLTMPEVIAIYAILMDKMSIQLYDSVRGSNQSPMETRLYHGTRVECGFGSSSMVPCDSQTCYLCRIVKEGFRHPMPSGVKAINNGVWDRFGSAIYATPVSSKAADYENMRNRTASNEERLRHIVVVRVATGNQETLHRDDRLHPASTQSVLQEVQR
;
A
#
# COMPACT_ATOMS: atom_id res chain seq x y z
N MET A 1 0.62 7.27 17.59
CA MET A 1 0.50 6.70 16.23
C MET A 1 0.07 5.25 16.38
N SER A 2 -1.24 4.95 16.35
CA SER A 2 -1.77 3.59 16.58
C SER A 2 -2.25 2.89 15.31
N PHE A 3 -2.50 3.61 14.21
CA PHE A 3 -3.10 3.04 13.00
C PHE A 3 -2.29 1.92 12.36
N ASN A 4 -0.98 1.94 12.49
CA ASN A 4 -0.14 0.94 11.85
C ASN A 4 -0.32 -0.46 12.48
N THR A 5 -0.85 -0.54 13.70
CA THR A 5 -1.03 -1.79 14.45
C THR A 5 -2.44 -1.98 15.03
N GLU A 6 -3.32 -0.98 14.93
CA GLU A 6 -4.69 -1.06 15.46
C GLU A 6 -5.56 -2.03 14.65
N HIS A 7 -6.27 -2.91 15.36
CA HIS A 7 -7.23 -3.82 14.77
C HIS A 7 -8.59 -3.15 14.62
N PHE A 8 -9.25 -3.39 13.48
CA PHE A 8 -10.55 -2.79 13.19
C PHE A 8 -11.69 -3.77 13.41
N LYS A 9 -12.91 -3.24 13.30
CA LYS A 9 -14.10 -4.05 13.08
C LYS A 9 -14.23 -4.33 11.59
N CYS A 10 -14.84 -5.46 11.25
CA CYS A 10 -15.19 -5.78 9.88
C CYS A 10 -16.13 -4.72 9.30
N LEU A 11 -15.82 -4.20 8.11
CA LEU A 11 -16.65 -3.18 7.44
C LEU A 11 -18.08 -3.65 7.14
N LEU A 12 -18.31 -4.96 6.96
CA LEU A 12 -19.62 -5.48 6.55
C LEU A 12 -20.47 -6.02 7.69
N CYS A 13 -19.86 -6.53 8.78
CA CYS A 13 -20.61 -7.13 9.90
C CYS A 13 -20.21 -6.62 11.29
N SER A 14 -19.32 -5.62 11.36
CA SER A 14 -18.86 -4.96 12.58
C SER A 14 -18.21 -5.88 13.64
N ARG A 15 -17.90 -7.14 13.31
CA ARG A 15 -17.15 -8.06 14.18
C ARG A 15 -15.71 -7.58 14.35
N SER A 16 -15.17 -7.65 15.57
CA SER A 16 -13.76 -7.37 15.83
C SER A 16 -12.84 -8.30 15.03
N LEU A 17 -11.73 -7.76 14.52
CA LEU A 17 -10.74 -8.50 13.74
C LEU A 17 -9.51 -8.82 14.57
N GLU A 18 -8.92 -9.98 14.33
CA GLU A 18 -7.65 -10.41 14.93
C GLU A 18 -6.43 -10.03 14.09
N SER A 19 -6.65 -9.39 12.94
CA SER A 19 -5.59 -8.95 12.03
C SER A 19 -5.82 -7.52 11.58
N LEU A 20 -4.85 -6.99 10.83
CA LEU A 20 -4.94 -5.67 10.21
C LEU A 20 -5.87 -5.61 8.98
N ALA A 21 -6.60 -6.69 8.70
CA ALA A 21 -7.63 -6.73 7.66
C ALA A 21 -8.74 -5.69 7.92
N VAL A 22 -9.56 -5.46 6.89
CA VAL A 22 -10.78 -4.64 6.97
C VAL A 22 -12.05 -5.49 6.96
N LEU A 23 -11.94 -6.78 6.59
CA LEU A 23 -13.04 -7.74 6.61
C LEU A 23 -12.68 -8.97 7.44
N CYS A 24 -13.69 -9.57 8.08
CA CYS A 24 -13.55 -10.90 8.67
C CYS A 24 -13.62 -11.97 7.57
N GLN A 25 -13.12 -13.17 7.84
CA GLN A 25 -13.03 -14.24 6.83
C GLN A 25 -14.35 -14.51 6.10
N PRO A 26 -15.51 -14.69 6.76
CA PRO A 26 -16.78 -14.90 6.05
C PRO A 26 -17.16 -13.76 5.11
N CYS A 27 -16.96 -12.50 5.54
CA CYS A 27 -17.23 -11.34 4.70
C CYS A 27 -16.27 -11.24 3.52
N THR A 28 -14.99 -11.60 3.74
CA THR A 28 -13.99 -11.69 2.66
C THR A 28 -14.42 -12.68 1.59
N GLU A 29 -14.84 -13.89 1.98
CA GLU A 29 -15.28 -14.94 1.04
C GLU A 29 -16.48 -14.49 0.19
N ILE A 30 -17.44 -13.76 0.79
CA ILE A 30 -18.58 -13.20 0.07
C ILE A 30 -18.12 -12.11 -0.91
N SER A 31 -17.30 -11.17 -0.45
CA SER A 31 -16.84 -10.04 -1.28
C SER A 31 -15.95 -10.47 -2.45
N GLN A 32 -15.26 -11.61 -2.33
CA GLN A 32 -14.43 -12.18 -3.40
C GLN A 32 -15.24 -12.56 -4.65
N LEU A 33 -16.55 -12.78 -4.55
CA LEU A 33 -17.39 -13.07 -5.72
C LEU A 33 -17.48 -11.89 -6.71
N ALA A 34 -17.18 -10.68 -6.24
CA ALA A 34 -17.21 -9.46 -7.05
C ALA A 34 -15.84 -8.77 -7.17
N SER A 35 -14.75 -9.44 -6.76
CA SER A 35 -13.42 -8.82 -6.69
C SER A 35 -12.83 -8.45 -8.07
N PRO A 36 -12.01 -7.37 -8.15
CA PRO A 36 -11.70 -6.44 -7.07
C PRO A 36 -12.90 -5.52 -6.77
N THR A 37 -13.21 -5.37 -5.48
CA THR A 37 -14.33 -4.53 -5.01
C THR A 37 -13.78 -3.33 -4.25
N PHE A 38 -14.40 -2.17 -4.42
CA PHE A 38 -14.02 -0.93 -3.73
C PHE A 38 -15.17 -0.48 -2.83
N ILE A 39 -14.92 -0.41 -1.53
CA ILE A 39 -15.89 0.12 -0.58
C ILE A 39 -15.46 1.56 -0.24
N PRO A 40 -16.26 2.58 -0.61
CA PRO A 40 -15.98 3.94 -0.18
C PRO A 40 -16.04 4.03 1.35
N LEU A 41 -15.03 4.63 1.95
CA LEU A 41 -15.03 4.98 3.36
C LEU A 41 -15.42 6.45 3.45
N GLY A 42 -16.64 6.70 3.90
CA GLY A 42 -17.16 8.05 4.10
C GLY A 42 -16.90 8.56 5.52
N PRO A 43 -16.88 9.89 5.73
CA PRO A 43 -16.93 10.45 7.07
C PRO A 43 -18.24 10.10 7.81
N GLU A 44 -19.32 9.80 7.07
CA GLU A 44 -20.64 9.52 7.62
C GLU A 44 -20.89 8.03 7.94
N ASP A 45 -20.35 7.09 7.14
CA ASP A 45 -20.68 5.66 7.23
C ASP A 45 -19.63 4.76 7.90
N ASP A 46 -18.44 5.27 8.24
CA ASP A 46 -17.45 4.51 9.03
C ASP A 46 -16.45 5.46 9.71
N SER A 47 -17.01 6.34 10.55
CA SER A 47 -16.36 7.53 11.10
C SER A 47 -15.00 7.27 11.74
N LYS A 48 -14.79 6.08 12.32
CA LYS A 48 -13.53 5.73 12.99
C LYS A 48 -12.43 5.36 12.00
N LEU A 49 -12.69 4.46 11.04
CA LEU A 49 -11.63 4.01 10.12
C LEU A 49 -11.19 5.15 9.19
N TYR A 50 -12.15 5.86 8.61
CA TYR A 50 -11.86 7.01 7.76
C TYR A 50 -11.02 8.06 8.51
N SER A 51 -11.47 8.45 9.72
CA SER A 51 -10.78 9.48 10.51
C SER A 51 -9.38 9.05 10.93
N LEU A 52 -9.19 7.78 11.30
CA LEU A 52 -7.86 7.24 11.65
C LEU A 52 -6.91 7.27 10.44
N ILE A 53 -7.33 6.72 9.28
CA ILE A 53 -6.49 6.73 8.07
C ILE A 53 -6.12 8.17 7.69
N LYS A 54 -7.10 9.09 7.70
CA LYS A 54 -6.87 10.49 7.35
C LYS A 54 -5.93 11.17 8.35
N ALA A 55 -6.14 10.97 9.65
CA ALA A 55 -5.31 11.57 10.69
C ALA A 55 -3.86 11.05 10.62
N ASP A 56 -3.64 9.76 10.43
CA ASP A 56 -2.29 9.20 10.30
C ASP A 56 -1.63 9.57 8.98
N PHE A 57 -2.39 9.71 7.89
CA PHE A 57 -1.86 10.24 6.63
C PHE A 57 -1.33 11.67 6.82
N THR A 58 -2.11 12.55 7.45
CA THR A 58 -1.72 13.92 7.77
C THR A 58 -0.54 13.97 8.75
N ALA A 59 -0.58 13.18 9.82
CA ALA A 59 0.46 13.17 10.85
C ALA A 59 1.81 12.62 10.34
N SER A 60 1.77 11.74 9.34
CA SER A 60 2.98 11.18 8.69
C SER A 60 3.43 11.96 7.44
N TRP A 61 2.86 13.14 7.19
CA TRP A 61 3.31 14.04 6.13
C TRP A 61 4.53 14.86 6.60
N LEU A 62 5.74 14.34 6.41
CA LEU A 62 6.96 14.87 7.02
C LEU A 62 7.90 15.59 6.04
N HIS A 63 7.62 15.59 4.74
CA HIS A 63 8.43 16.30 3.75
C HIS A 63 7.95 17.75 3.61
N HIS A 64 8.63 18.66 4.29
CA HIS A 64 8.29 20.09 4.31
C HIS A 64 8.37 20.79 2.94
N THR A 65 9.05 20.20 1.96
CA THR A 65 9.15 20.73 0.60
C THR A 65 7.91 20.43 -0.25
N LEU A 66 6.99 19.60 0.23
CA LEU A 66 5.76 19.27 -0.49
C LEU A 66 4.55 19.86 0.23
N THR A 67 3.71 20.57 -0.51
CA THR A 67 2.39 20.97 -0.04
C THR A 67 1.57 19.73 0.30
N MET A 68 0.99 19.70 1.50
CA MET A 68 0.13 18.61 1.94
C MET A 68 -1.13 18.55 1.06
N PRO A 69 -1.44 17.39 0.46
CA PRO A 69 -2.63 17.26 -0.36
C PRO A 69 -3.89 17.22 0.48
N GLU A 70 -5.01 17.61 -0.14
CA GLU A 70 -6.33 17.28 0.36
C GLU A 70 -6.64 15.80 0.12
N VAL A 71 -7.20 15.13 1.14
CA VAL A 71 -7.71 13.76 1.02
C VAL A 71 -9.13 13.80 0.47
N ILE A 72 -9.27 13.50 -0.81
CA ILE A 72 -10.55 13.60 -1.54
C ILE A 72 -11.44 12.37 -1.30
N ALA A 73 -10.84 11.18 -1.24
CA ALA A 73 -11.58 9.93 -0.99
C ALA A 73 -10.66 8.87 -0.41
N ILE A 74 -11.24 7.93 0.33
CA ILE A 74 -10.57 6.73 0.83
C ILE A 74 -11.43 5.53 0.47
N TYR A 75 -10.82 4.50 -0.11
CA TYR A 75 -11.49 3.27 -0.49
C TYR A 75 -10.80 2.07 0.15
N ALA A 76 -11.59 1.17 0.73
CA ALA A 76 -11.10 -0.17 1.05
C ALA A 76 -11.09 -1.01 -0.23
N ILE A 77 -9.92 -1.58 -0.56
CA ILE A 77 -9.71 -2.41 -1.74
C ILE A 77 -9.82 -3.87 -1.32
N LEU A 78 -10.82 -4.56 -1.84
CA LEU A 78 -11.04 -5.98 -1.60
C LEU A 78 -10.50 -6.76 -2.78
N MET A 79 -9.40 -7.45 -2.53
CA MET A 79 -8.66 -8.20 -3.53
C MET A 79 -9.31 -9.54 -3.86
N ASP A 80 -8.88 -10.13 -4.98
CA ASP A 80 -9.28 -11.47 -5.35
C ASP A 80 -8.75 -12.53 -4.38
N LYS A 81 -9.35 -13.72 -4.46
CA LYS A 81 -9.03 -14.86 -3.59
C LYS A 81 -7.57 -15.30 -3.67
N MET A 82 -6.99 -15.33 -4.87
CA MET A 82 -5.62 -15.76 -5.07
C MET A 82 -4.63 -14.78 -4.45
N SER A 83 -4.84 -13.48 -4.63
CA SER A 83 -4.03 -12.43 -4.01
C SER A 83 -4.04 -12.52 -2.48
N ILE A 84 -5.21 -12.77 -1.88
CA ILE A 84 -5.34 -12.93 -0.43
C ILE A 84 -4.64 -14.21 0.06
N GLN A 85 -4.81 -15.34 -0.64
CA GLN A 85 -4.16 -16.60 -0.29
C GLN A 85 -2.63 -16.51 -0.37
N LEU A 86 -2.09 -15.80 -1.37
CA LEU A 86 -0.66 -15.55 -1.48
C LEU A 86 -0.14 -14.73 -0.29
N TYR A 87 -0.87 -13.68 0.08
CA TYR A 87 -0.53 -12.89 1.26
C TYR A 87 -0.56 -13.73 2.55
N ASP A 88 -1.62 -14.50 2.77
CA ASP A 88 -1.75 -15.35 3.95
C ASP A 88 -0.70 -16.46 3.99
N SER A 89 -0.28 -16.98 2.84
CA SER A 89 0.84 -17.93 2.73
C SER A 89 2.15 -17.29 3.17
N VAL A 90 2.45 -16.06 2.71
CA VAL A 90 3.65 -15.33 3.15
C VAL A 90 3.59 -15.10 4.65
N ARG A 91 2.47 -14.58 5.16
CA ARG A 91 2.26 -14.34 6.59
C ARG A 91 2.43 -15.61 7.43
N GLY A 92 1.86 -16.73 6.99
CA GLY A 92 1.96 -18.02 7.68
C GLY A 92 3.35 -18.67 7.61
N SER A 93 4.14 -18.32 6.59
CA SER A 93 5.54 -18.78 6.45
C SER A 93 6.54 -17.97 7.28
N ASN A 94 6.16 -16.77 7.73
CA ASN A 94 7.01 -15.94 8.57
C ASN A 94 7.17 -16.57 9.96
N GLN A 95 8.35 -16.38 10.55
CA GLN A 95 8.64 -16.88 11.90
C GLN A 95 7.90 -16.07 12.98
N SER A 96 7.46 -14.86 12.63
CA SER A 96 6.75 -13.94 13.49
C SER A 96 5.45 -13.50 12.79
N PRO A 97 4.31 -13.43 13.52
CA PRO A 97 3.03 -12.99 12.96
C PRO A 97 2.94 -11.46 12.81
N MET A 98 4.04 -10.73 12.99
CA MET A 98 4.05 -9.28 12.95
C MET A 98 3.57 -8.75 11.60
N GLU A 99 2.57 -7.88 11.67
CA GLU A 99 2.03 -7.12 10.56
C GLU A 99 2.07 -5.62 10.88
N THR A 100 2.12 -4.80 9.84
CA THR A 100 1.97 -3.36 9.96
C THR A 100 1.24 -2.79 8.74
N ARG A 101 0.72 -1.57 8.86
CA ARG A 101 0.25 -0.79 7.69
C ARG A 101 1.33 0.20 7.26
N LEU A 102 1.65 0.20 5.97
CA LEU A 102 2.60 1.13 5.36
C LEU A 102 1.98 1.80 4.13
N TYR A 103 2.54 2.93 3.73
CA TYR A 103 2.18 3.61 2.50
C TYR A 103 3.04 3.12 1.33
N HIS A 104 2.41 2.99 0.17
CA HIS A 104 3.05 2.67 -1.09
C HIS A 104 2.57 3.64 -2.18
N GLY A 105 3.54 4.27 -2.85
CA GLY A 105 3.31 5.12 -4.02
C GLY A 105 3.80 4.43 -5.27
N THR A 106 2.99 4.43 -6.33
CA THR A 106 3.28 3.69 -7.55
C THR A 106 2.77 4.38 -8.81
N ARG A 107 3.04 3.78 -9.97
CA ARG A 107 2.63 4.34 -11.27
C ARG A 107 1.14 4.16 -11.51
N VAL A 108 0.49 5.24 -11.95
CA VAL A 108 -0.92 5.29 -12.37
C VAL A 108 -0.98 6.10 -13.66
N GLU A 109 -1.51 5.51 -14.73
CA GLU A 109 -1.57 6.14 -16.06
C GLU A 109 -2.98 6.20 -16.64
N CYS A 110 -3.97 5.78 -15.86
CA CYS A 110 -5.39 5.84 -16.22
C CYS A 110 -6.16 6.66 -15.19
N GLY A 111 -7.44 6.97 -15.48
CA GLY A 111 -8.35 7.68 -14.58
C GLY A 111 -8.92 6.81 -13.46
N PHE A 112 -8.17 5.81 -12.99
CA PHE A 112 -8.59 5.00 -11.84
C PHE A 112 -8.80 5.91 -10.63
N GLY A 113 -9.91 5.74 -9.90
CA GLY A 113 -10.26 6.58 -8.74
C GLY A 113 -10.81 7.97 -9.06
N SER A 114 -10.73 8.42 -10.32
CA SER A 114 -11.23 9.73 -10.76
C SER A 114 -12.44 9.62 -11.69
N SER A 115 -12.28 8.93 -12.82
CA SER A 115 -13.32 8.72 -13.83
C SER A 115 -13.84 7.28 -13.86
N SER A 116 -13.11 6.35 -13.26
CA SER A 116 -13.47 4.93 -13.23
C SER A 116 -12.94 4.27 -11.97
N MET A 117 -13.73 3.38 -11.39
CA MET A 117 -13.27 2.45 -10.33
C MET A 117 -12.83 1.10 -10.92
N VAL A 118 -12.86 0.94 -12.25
CA VAL A 118 -12.43 -0.29 -12.93
C VAL A 118 -10.94 -0.19 -13.25
N PRO A 119 -10.08 -1.11 -12.74
CA PRO A 119 -8.66 -1.12 -13.06
C PRO A 119 -8.44 -1.37 -14.56
N CYS A 120 -7.52 -0.63 -15.20
CA CYS A 120 -7.20 -0.83 -16.61
C CYS A 120 -6.30 -2.06 -16.84
N ASP A 121 -6.19 -2.52 -18.09
CA ASP A 121 -5.37 -3.70 -18.49
C ASP A 121 -3.92 -3.39 -18.83
N SER A 122 -3.51 -2.13 -18.68
CA SER A 122 -2.14 -1.76 -18.99
C SER A 122 -1.13 -2.38 -18.03
N GLN A 123 -0.07 -2.97 -18.61
CA GLN A 123 1.04 -3.56 -17.89
C GLN A 123 1.93 -2.50 -17.19
N THR A 124 1.84 -1.24 -17.61
CA THR A 124 2.58 -0.13 -17.03
C THR A 124 1.79 0.66 -15.98
N CYS A 125 0.51 0.34 -15.77
CA CYS A 125 -0.32 0.88 -14.70
C CYS A 125 -0.18 0.02 -13.44
N TYR A 126 0.91 0.21 -12.69
CA TYR A 126 1.26 -0.66 -11.56
C TYR A 126 0.20 -0.69 -10.47
N LEU A 127 -0.50 0.41 -10.21
CA LEU A 127 -1.63 0.40 -9.27
C LEU A 127 -2.73 -0.57 -9.72
N CYS A 128 -3.17 -0.50 -10.98
CA CYS A 128 -4.21 -1.39 -11.50
C CYS A 128 -3.74 -2.85 -11.51
N ARG A 129 -2.45 -3.13 -11.74
CA ARG A 129 -1.88 -4.48 -11.62
C ARG A 129 -1.90 -4.96 -10.17
N ILE A 130 -1.44 -4.15 -9.22
CA ILE A 130 -1.47 -4.47 -7.79
C ILE A 130 -2.89 -4.76 -7.32
N VAL A 131 -3.86 -3.95 -7.72
CA VAL A 131 -5.27 -4.11 -7.33
C VAL A 131 -5.91 -5.38 -7.91
N LYS A 132 -5.51 -5.79 -9.12
CA LYS A 132 -6.05 -7.00 -9.77
C LYS A 132 -5.34 -8.29 -9.38
N GLU A 133 -4.07 -8.22 -9.04
CA GLU A 133 -3.20 -9.41 -9.02
C GLU A 133 -2.23 -9.46 -7.83
N GLY A 134 -2.29 -8.48 -6.94
CA GLY A 134 -1.39 -8.35 -5.81
C GLY A 134 -0.03 -7.77 -6.16
N PHE A 135 0.77 -7.57 -5.11
CA PHE A 135 2.17 -7.22 -5.27
C PHE A 135 2.94 -8.40 -5.85
N ARG A 136 3.87 -8.13 -6.78
CA ARG A 136 4.69 -9.16 -7.43
C ARG A 136 6.16 -8.77 -7.37
N HIS A 137 6.98 -9.75 -6.99
CA HIS A 137 8.43 -9.68 -7.03
C HIS A 137 8.97 -11.04 -7.56
N PRO A 138 9.92 -11.07 -8.53
CA PRO A 138 10.50 -9.91 -9.22
C PRO A 138 9.47 -9.14 -10.04
N MET A 139 9.75 -7.87 -10.35
CA MET A 139 8.88 -7.08 -11.22
C MET A 139 8.79 -7.74 -12.61
N PRO A 140 7.61 -7.77 -13.26
CA PRO A 140 7.46 -8.34 -14.59
C PRO A 140 8.38 -7.70 -15.64
N SER A 141 8.77 -8.46 -16.66
CA SER A 141 9.58 -7.95 -17.78
C SER A 141 8.95 -6.71 -18.42
N GLY A 142 9.75 -5.66 -18.64
CA GLY A 142 9.29 -4.38 -19.19
C GLY A 142 8.95 -3.31 -18.14
N VAL A 143 8.85 -3.69 -16.86
CA VAL A 143 8.71 -2.75 -15.74
C VAL A 143 10.08 -2.15 -15.40
N LYS A 144 10.24 -0.84 -15.60
CA LYS A 144 11.48 -0.13 -15.27
C LYS A 144 11.56 0.18 -13.78
N ALA A 145 12.72 -0.14 -13.18
CA ALA A 145 13.08 0.32 -11.83
C ALA A 145 13.03 1.85 -11.75
N ILE A 146 12.76 2.38 -10.55
CA ILE A 146 12.83 3.83 -10.34
C ILE A 146 14.28 4.26 -10.56
N ASN A 147 14.48 5.29 -11.38
CA ASN A 147 15.77 5.95 -11.57
C ASN A 147 16.92 5.01 -12.00
N ASN A 148 16.72 4.19 -13.03
CA ASN A 148 17.76 3.31 -13.62
C ASN A 148 18.49 2.38 -12.61
N GLY A 149 17.81 1.94 -11.54
CA GLY A 149 18.39 1.06 -10.52
C GLY A 149 19.26 1.76 -9.47
N VAL A 150 19.25 3.10 -9.42
CA VAL A 150 20.09 3.88 -8.50
C VAL A 150 19.52 3.94 -7.07
N TRP A 151 18.20 3.73 -6.89
CA TRP A 151 17.51 3.91 -5.61
C TRP A 151 17.05 2.62 -4.94
N ASP A 152 17.42 1.48 -5.51
CA ASP A 152 17.21 0.15 -4.93
C ASP A 152 18.26 -0.07 -3.83
N ARG A 153 18.16 0.73 -2.76
CA ARG A 153 19.12 0.76 -1.64
C ARG A 153 19.29 -0.62 -1.01
N PHE A 154 18.26 -1.46 -1.07
CA PHE A 154 18.24 -2.81 -0.54
C PHE A 154 17.98 -3.85 -1.64
N GLY A 155 18.38 -3.52 -2.87
CA GLY A 155 18.19 -4.39 -4.02
C GLY A 155 16.75 -4.37 -4.55
N SER A 156 16.46 -5.34 -5.42
CA SER A 156 15.14 -5.47 -6.05
C SER A 156 14.15 -5.96 -5.00
N ALA A 157 13.16 -5.12 -4.66
CA ALA A 157 12.18 -5.42 -3.63
C ALA A 157 10.88 -4.62 -3.82
N ILE A 158 9.88 -4.90 -2.99
CA ILE A 158 8.69 -4.06 -2.83
C ILE A 158 8.97 -3.08 -1.70
N TYR A 159 9.00 -1.78 -2.01
CA TYR A 159 9.28 -0.73 -1.04
C TYR A 159 7.98 -0.12 -0.51
N ALA A 160 7.84 -0.03 0.80
CA ALA A 160 6.77 0.69 1.49
C ALA A 160 7.35 1.51 2.64
N THR A 161 6.60 2.49 3.13
CA THR A 161 7.11 3.47 4.11
C THR A 161 6.04 3.88 5.11
N PRO A 162 6.39 4.13 6.39
CA PRO A 162 5.44 4.69 7.36
C PRO A 162 5.18 6.19 7.13
N VAL A 163 5.90 6.84 6.20
CA VAL A 163 5.82 8.28 5.94
C VAL A 163 5.00 8.53 4.68
N SER A 164 3.79 9.09 4.81
CA SER A 164 2.87 9.32 3.70
C SER A 164 3.49 10.22 2.61
N SER A 165 4.22 11.27 2.99
CA SER A 165 4.87 12.18 2.05
C SER A 165 6.00 11.51 1.25
N LYS A 166 6.62 10.45 1.79
CA LYS A 166 7.63 9.67 1.08
C LYS A 166 6.99 8.75 0.03
N ALA A 167 5.86 8.13 0.35
CA ALA A 167 5.07 7.41 -0.65
C ALA A 167 4.59 8.37 -1.75
N ALA A 168 4.16 9.58 -1.38
CA ALA A 168 3.76 10.61 -2.35
C ALA A 168 4.90 11.02 -3.29
N ASP A 169 6.15 11.08 -2.82
CA ASP A 169 7.30 11.29 -3.70
C ASP A 169 7.45 10.17 -4.74
N TYR A 170 7.33 8.91 -4.35
CA TYR A 170 7.43 7.79 -5.30
C TYR A 170 6.33 7.81 -6.35
N GLU A 171 5.09 8.11 -5.93
CA GLU A 171 3.95 8.33 -6.82
C GLU A 171 4.25 9.47 -7.81
N ASN A 172 4.69 10.61 -7.28
CA ASN A 172 4.98 11.82 -8.04
C ASN A 172 6.10 11.62 -9.07
N MET A 173 7.19 10.95 -8.68
CA MET A 173 8.31 10.65 -9.57
C MET A 173 7.91 9.71 -10.72
N ARG A 174 6.95 8.81 -10.48
CA ARG A 174 6.49 7.83 -11.49
C ARG A 174 5.42 8.37 -12.43
N ASN A 175 4.69 9.41 -12.01
CA ASN A 175 3.54 9.96 -12.71
C ASN A 175 3.72 11.44 -13.09
N ARG A 176 4.97 11.91 -13.20
CA ARG A 176 5.27 13.32 -13.44
C ARG A 176 4.69 13.81 -14.77
N THR A 177 3.85 14.83 -14.70
CA THR A 177 3.29 15.54 -15.86
C THR A 177 3.63 17.03 -15.79
N ALA A 178 3.28 17.80 -16.84
CA ALA A 178 3.43 19.25 -16.86
C ALA A 178 2.52 19.96 -15.83
N SER A 179 1.38 19.38 -15.50
CA SER A 179 0.34 19.91 -14.58
C SER A 179 0.22 19.08 -13.30
N ASN A 180 1.36 18.82 -12.66
CA ASN A 180 1.44 17.84 -11.58
C ASN A 180 0.73 18.27 -10.28
N GLU A 181 0.55 19.58 -10.07
CA GLU A 181 -0.12 20.15 -8.89
C GLU A 181 -1.64 19.98 -8.92
N GLU A 182 -2.22 19.90 -10.13
CA GLU A 182 -3.67 19.75 -10.34
C GLU A 182 -4.10 18.28 -10.49
N ARG A 183 -3.15 17.35 -10.46
CA ARG A 183 -3.39 15.94 -10.73
C ARG A 183 -3.92 15.23 -9.48
N LEU A 184 -4.91 14.36 -9.69
CA LEU A 184 -5.32 13.39 -8.67
C LEU A 184 -4.22 12.35 -8.44
N ARG A 185 -3.82 12.21 -7.19
CA ARG A 185 -2.72 11.34 -6.74
C ARG A 185 -3.25 10.15 -5.97
N HIS A 186 -2.56 9.02 -6.09
CA HIS A 186 -2.98 7.76 -5.48
C HIS A 186 -1.90 7.22 -4.55
N ILE A 187 -2.24 7.11 -3.27
CA ILE A 187 -1.40 6.46 -2.28
C ILE A 187 -2.16 5.27 -1.72
N VAL A 188 -1.51 4.12 -1.67
CA VAL A 188 -2.11 2.88 -1.15
C VAL A 188 -1.60 2.65 0.26
N VAL A 189 -2.52 2.37 1.17
CA VAL A 189 -2.18 1.78 2.47
C VAL A 189 -2.18 0.27 2.32
N VAL A 190 -1.04 -0.36 2.58
CA VAL A 190 -0.82 -1.79 2.38
C VAL A 190 -0.62 -2.48 3.72
N ARG A 191 -1.18 -3.68 3.85
CA ARG A 191 -0.82 -4.60 4.95
C ARG A 191 0.48 -5.28 4.58
N VAL A 192 1.46 -5.21 5.48
CA VAL A 192 2.78 -5.82 5.29
C VAL A 192 3.02 -6.81 6.40
N ALA A 193 3.15 -8.09 6.05
CA ALA A 193 3.60 -9.13 6.98
C ALA A 193 5.12 -9.00 7.12
N THR A 194 5.57 -8.32 8.17
CA THR A 194 6.99 -7.96 8.33
C THR A 194 7.82 -9.12 8.86
N GLY A 195 7.20 -10.06 9.60
CA GLY A 195 7.97 -11.11 10.25
C GLY A 195 9.06 -10.53 11.14
N ASN A 196 10.25 -11.14 11.13
CA ASN A 196 11.43 -10.61 11.79
C ASN A 196 12.11 -9.56 10.89
N GLN A 197 12.12 -8.30 11.35
CA GLN A 197 12.74 -7.20 10.63
C GLN A 197 14.25 -7.14 10.89
N GLU A 198 15.02 -6.98 9.83
CA GLU A 198 16.42 -6.57 9.92
C GLU A 198 16.52 -5.06 9.76
N THR A 199 17.10 -4.37 10.74
CA THR A 199 17.35 -2.92 10.65
C THR A 199 18.70 -2.66 9.99
N LEU A 200 18.67 -1.93 8.87
CA LEU A 200 19.87 -1.50 8.17
C LEU A 200 20.03 0.02 8.25
N HIS A 201 21.27 0.46 8.45
CA HIS A 201 21.63 1.89 8.55
C HIS A 201 22.40 2.40 7.33
N ARG A 202 22.73 1.53 6.37
CA ARG A 202 23.49 1.85 5.16
C ARG A 202 22.90 1.13 3.96
N ASP A 203 23.16 1.64 2.77
CA ASP A 203 22.75 0.99 1.53
C ASP A 203 23.42 -0.39 1.40
N ASP A 204 22.64 -1.39 1.03
CA ASP A 204 23.08 -2.77 0.76
C ASP A 204 22.33 -3.32 -0.47
N ARG A 205 22.84 -3.01 -1.66
CA ARG A 205 22.16 -3.35 -2.92
C ARG A 205 22.19 -4.83 -3.26
N LEU A 206 23.04 -5.61 -2.57
CA LEU A 206 23.19 -7.04 -2.76
C LEU A 206 22.55 -7.81 -1.59
N HIS A 207 21.69 -7.14 -0.81
CA HIS A 207 21.08 -7.74 0.36
C HIS A 207 20.36 -9.04 -0.02
N PRO A 208 20.60 -10.15 0.71
CA PRO A 208 20.04 -11.45 0.36
C PRO A 208 18.51 -11.41 0.36
N ALA A 209 17.89 -12.00 -0.66
CA ALA A 209 16.45 -12.19 -0.71
C ALA A 209 15.91 -13.14 0.39
N SER A 210 16.77 -13.76 1.20
CA SER A 210 16.39 -14.65 2.30
C SER A 210 15.88 -13.91 3.54
N THR A 211 16.06 -12.59 3.64
CA THR A 211 15.56 -11.78 4.75
C THR A 211 14.07 -11.48 4.56
N GLN A 212 13.25 -11.71 5.59
CA GLN A 212 11.78 -11.58 5.54
C GLN A 212 11.32 -10.12 5.31
N SER A 213 11.95 -9.17 6.00
CA SER A 213 11.81 -7.74 5.71
C SER A 213 12.99 -6.92 6.22
N VAL A 214 13.24 -5.79 5.56
CA VAL A 214 14.31 -4.84 5.88
C VAL A 214 13.70 -3.49 6.25
N LEU A 215 14.11 -2.94 7.39
CA LEU A 215 13.75 -1.60 7.84
C LEU A 215 14.98 -0.68 7.72
N GLN A 216 14.84 0.43 6.99
CA GLN A 216 15.85 1.48 7.00
C GLN A 216 15.56 2.51 8.09
N GLU A 217 16.48 2.66 9.02
CA GLU A 217 16.50 3.80 9.94
C GLU A 217 17.54 4.82 9.47
N VAL A 218 17.06 6.00 9.08
CA VAL A 218 17.92 7.15 8.78
C VAL A 218 18.07 7.95 10.08
N GLN A 219 19.21 7.78 10.76
CA GLN A 219 19.58 8.69 11.84
C GLN A 219 19.83 10.08 11.24
N ARG A 220 19.09 11.09 11.73
CA ARG A 220 19.26 12.49 11.35
C ARG A 220 20.20 13.19 12.31
#